data_AF-A0A7Y2P946-F1
#
_entry.id   AF-A0A7Y2P946-F1
#
_cell.length_a   1.000
_cell.length_b   1.000
_cell.length_c   1.000
_cell.angle_alpha   90.00
_cell.angle_beta   90.00
_cell.angle_gamma   90.00
#
_symmetry.space_group_name_H-M   'P 1'
#
loop_
_entity.id
_entity.type
_entity.pdbx_description
1 polymer ?
#
loop_
_entity_poly.entity_id
_entity_poly.type
_entity_poly.pdbx_seq_one_letter_code
_entity_poly.pdbx_strand_id
1 'polypeptide(L)'
;LARYMVEYAHDNPDLARSVLAGKIQPGRTLVHETAIDPEDATRILDHERADQIVREANAWAVSLCYCRHVMEHEGRACAQPMEVCTTLNAAADFLVRRGLARKISREEALDIFAATREAGLVHIGDNVKRRPAYVCHCCGCCCAMLMAINRFKMFDAVITSPFLAGMNADKCTGCGLCAKKCPVGAIEMREEEGETKAAVLGEVCLGCGVCKPACAAEALRMEPKRERVLVPENAWERAVLMAIERGKFQNLLFDDFDRLDHAALRVITRIVVALPPVKKALLAGQVQSRFFRALAG
;
A
#
# COMPACT_ATOMS: atom_id res chain seq x y z
N LEU A 1 -2.01 21.27 -18.72
CA LEU A 1 -2.74 20.04 -18.32
C LEU A 1 -2.09 19.37 -17.11
N ALA A 2 -0.78 19.07 -17.14
CA ALA A 2 -0.04 18.48 -16.01
C ALA A 2 -0.29 19.19 -14.66
N ARG A 3 -0.08 20.51 -14.60
CA ARG A 3 -0.37 21.35 -13.42
C ARG A 3 -1.75 21.12 -12.80
N TYR A 4 -2.80 21.16 -13.61
CA TYR A 4 -4.17 20.97 -13.12
C TYR A 4 -4.44 19.53 -12.68
N MET A 5 -3.80 18.53 -13.31
CA MET A 5 -3.89 17.14 -12.86
C MET A 5 -3.17 16.93 -11.52
N VAL A 6 -2.02 17.59 -11.32
CA VAL A 6 -1.32 17.60 -10.03
C VAL A 6 -2.15 18.29 -8.97
N GLU A 7 -2.74 19.44 -9.28
CA GLU A 7 -3.61 20.17 -8.37
C GLU A 7 -4.81 19.31 -7.92
N TYR A 8 -5.51 18.70 -8.88
CA TYR A 8 -6.65 17.82 -8.62
C TYR A 8 -6.27 16.55 -7.84
N ALA A 9 -5.18 15.88 -8.23
CA ALA A 9 -4.85 14.55 -7.71
C ALA A 9 -3.94 14.56 -6.47
N HIS A 10 -3.16 15.62 -6.26
CA HIS A 10 -2.11 15.66 -5.24
C HIS A 10 -2.20 16.85 -4.28
N ASP A 11 -2.71 18.02 -4.73
CA ASP A 11 -2.82 19.20 -3.88
C ASP A 11 -4.20 19.32 -3.18
N ASN A 12 -5.26 18.76 -3.78
CA ASN A 12 -6.57 18.61 -3.16
C ASN A 12 -6.77 17.19 -2.57
N PRO A 13 -7.27 17.05 -1.32
CA PRO A 13 -7.56 15.75 -0.72
C PRO A 13 -8.74 15.00 -1.36
N ASP A 14 -9.60 15.61 -2.17
CA ASP A 14 -10.86 15.02 -2.63
C ASP A 14 -10.68 13.69 -3.38
N LEU A 15 -9.74 13.65 -4.34
CA LEU A 15 -9.44 12.41 -5.05
C LEU A 15 -8.89 11.36 -4.09
N ALA A 16 -7.92 11.74 -3.24
CA ALA A 16 -7.35 10.86 -2.24
C ALA A 16 -8.42 10.31 -1.28
N ARG A 17 -9.33 11.14 -0.78
CA ARG A 17 -10.47 10.72 0.07
C ARG A 17 -11.40 9.77 -0.68
N SER A 18 -11.67 10.03 -1.96
CA SER A 18 -12.57 9.16 -2.74
C SER A 18 -11.99 7.76 -2.99
N VAL A 19 -10.67 7.64 -3.11
CA VAL A 19 -9.97 6.39 -3.46
C VAL A 19 -9.36 5.69 -2.25
N LEU A 20 -8.93 6.44 -1.23
CA LEU A 20 -8.13 5.97 -0.10
C LEU A 20 -8.85 6.11 1.25
N ALA A 21 -10.14 6.46 1.28
CA ALA A 21 -10.95 6.34 2.48
C ALA A 21 -11.40 4.89 2.73
N GLY A 22 -11.52 4.51 4.01
CA GLY A 22 -11.95 3.19 4.45
C GLY A 22 -10.83 2.38 5.10
N LYS A 23 -11.10 1.10 5.37
CA LYS A 23 -10.17 0.15 5.97
C LYS A 23 -9.53 -0.79 4.94
N ILE A 24 -10.01 -0.77 3.69
CA ILE A 24 -9.47 -1.59 2.60
C ILE A 24 -8.92 -0.66 1.52
N GLN A 25 -7.61 -0.79 1.29
CA GLN A 25 -6.89 0.04 0.33
C GLN A 25 -6.37 -0.75 -0.86
N PRO A 26 -6.12 -0.10 -2.01
CA PRO A 26 -5.49 -0.74 -3.16
C PRO A 26 -4.04 -1.16 -2.90
N GLY A 27 -3.33 -0.48 -1.99
CA GLY A 27 -1.93 -0.75 -1.67
C GLY A 27 -1.74 -1.21 -0.22
N ARG A 28 -0.76 -2.11 -0.02
CA ARG A 28 -0.25 -2.50 1.30
C ARG A 28 1.25 -2.29 1.40
N THR A 29 1.70 -1.95 2.59
CA THR A 29 3.13 -1.87 2.92
C THR A 29 3.69 -3.27 3.06
N LEU A 30 4.77 -3.55 2.35
CA LEU A 30 5.61 -4.73 2.54
C LEU A 30 6.78 -4.31 3.42
N VAL A 31 7.02 -5.04 4.51
CA VAL A 31 8.14 -4.74 5.39
C VAL A 31 9.45 -5.13 4.72
N HIS A 32 10.49 -4.31 4.87
CA HIS A 32 11.83 -4.71 4.45
C HIS A 32 12.28 -5.90 5.29
N GLU A 33 12.46 -7.06 4.65
CA GLU A 33 12.73 -8.32 5.33
C GLU A 33 14.04 -8.27 6.12
N THR A 34 15.05 -7.54 5.61
CA THR A 34 16.33 -7.32 6.29
C THR A 34 16.21 -6.43 7.53
N ALA A 35 15.08 -5.76 7.74
CA ALA A 35 14.81 -5.01 8.95
C ALA A 35 14.16 -5.86 10.06
N ILE A 36 13.71 -7.07 9.76
CA ILE A 36 13.13 -7.97 10.75
C ILE A 36 14.24 -8.75 11.45
N ASP A 37 14.12 -8.91 12.77
CA ASP A 37 15.09 -9.71 13.53
C ASP A 37 14.92 -11.19 13.21
N PRO A 38 16.00 -12.01 13.21
CA PRO A 38 15.93 -13.41 12.77
C PRO A 38 14.87 -14.25 13.49
N GLU A 39 14.61 -13.97 14.77
CA GLU A 39 13.57 -14.63 15.58
C GLU A 39 12.14 -14.37 15.07
N ASP A 40 11.93 -13.22 14.41
CA ASP A 40 10.64 -12.79 13.88
C ASP A 40 10.48 -13.07 12.39
N ALA A 41 11.53 -13.51 11.70
CA ALA A 41 11.50 -13.77 10.26
C ALA A 41 10.45 -14.81 9.86
N THR A 42 10.17 -15.79 10.74
CA THR A 42 9.12 -16.81 10.52
C THR A 42 7.69 -16.28 10.65
N ARG A 43 7.51 -15.05 11.16
CA ARG A 43 6.19 -14.41 11.32
C ARG A 43 5.74 -13.69 10.05
N ILE A 44 6.63 -13.45 9.09
CA ILE A 44 6.30 -12.85 7.80
C ILE A 44 5.75 -13.94 6.88
N LEU A 45 4.49 -13.81 6.47
CA LEU A 45 3.86 -14.74 5.54
C LEU A 45 4.38 -14.49 4.11
N ASP A 46 4.30 -15.50 3.25
CA ASP A 46 4.81 -15.42 1.87
C ASP A 46 4.24 -14.23 1.07
N HIS A 47 2.95 -13.94 1.24
CA HIS A 47 2.31 -12.79 0.59
C HIS A 47 2.66 -11.43 1.22
N GLU A 48 3.36 -11.41 2.36
CA GLU A 48 3.83 -10.19 3.02
C GLU A 48 5.31 -9.90 2.64
N ARG A 49 5.98 -10.85 1.99
CA ARG A 49 7.37 -10.76 1.55
C ARG A 49 7.49 -10.26 0.12
N ALA A 50 8.26 -9.20 -0.07
CA ALA A 50 8.46 -8.58 -1.37
C ALA A 50 9.26 -9.51 -2.31
N ASP A 51 10.28 -10.19 -1.78
CA ASP A 51 11.09 -11.15 -2.55
C ASP A 51 10.28 -12.36 -3.03
N GLN A 52 9.42 -12.90 -2.16
CA GLN A 52 8.57 -14.05 -2.47
C GLN A 52 7.51 -13.70 -3.51
N ILE A 53 6.88 -12.52 -3.40
CA ILE A 53 5.95 -12.00 -4.42
C ILE A 53 6.62 -11.96 -5.79
N VAL A 54 7.87 -11.48 -5.86
CA VAL A 54 8.63 -11.44 -7.12
C VAL A 54 8.93 -12.85 -7.61
N ARG A 55 9.31 -13.79 -6.74
CA ARG A 55 9.66 -15.16 -7.11
C ARG A 55 8.46 -15.97 -7.64
N GLU A 56 7.28 -15.76 -7.06
CA GLU A 56 6.04 -16.46 -7.43
C GLU A 56 5.31 -15.85 -8.63
N ALA A 57 5.68 -14.64 -9.05
CA ALA A 57 5.10 -14.02 -10.23
C ALA A 57 5.47 -14.79 -11.51
N ASN A 58 4.59 -14.78 -12.50
CA ASN A 58 4.85 -15.45 -13.78
C ASN A 58 5.33 -14.50 -14.89
N ALA A 59 5.31 -13.19 -14.65
CA ALA A 59 5.77 -12.16 -15.56
C ALA A 59 6.21 -10.92 -14.77
N TRP A 60 7.24 -10.23 -15.27
CA TRP A 60 7.83 -9.04 -14.66
C TRP A 60 8.04 -7.96 -15.72
N ALA A 61 7.69 -6.73 -15.37
CA ALA A 61 7.97 -5.57 -16.18
C ALA A 61 8.25 -4.35 -15.30
N VAL A 62 9.08 -3.44 -15.80
CA VAL A 62 9.37 -2.15 -15.16
C VAL A 62 8.93 -1.01 -16.06
N SER A 63 8.48 0.07 -15.44
CA SER A 63 8.14 1.33 -16.10
C SER A 63 8.59 2.51 -15.24
N LEU A 64 8.43 3.73 -15.76
CA LEU A 64 8.67 4.95 -15.00
C LEU A 64 7.75 4.98 -13.77
N CYS A 65 8.29 5.44 -12.63
CA CYS A 65 7.52 5.71 -11.43
C CYS A 65 6.46 6.77 -11.74
N TYR A 66 5.22 6.34 -11.95
CA TYR A 66 4.10 7.21 -12.32
C TYR A 66 4.04 8.47 -11.44
N CYS A 67 4.09 8.30 -10.12
CA CYS A 67 3.98 9.40 -9.18
C CYS A 67 5.14 10.40 -9.31
N ARG A 68 6.36 9.92 -9.53
CA ARG A 68 7.54 10.78 -9.67
C ARG A 68 7.59 11.45 -11.04
N HIS A 69 7.23 10.73 -12.09
CA HIS A 69 7.12 11.27 -13.45
C HIS A 69 6.06 12.38 -13.53
N VAL A 70 4.93 12.22 -12.83
CA VAL A 70 3.93 13.30 -12.68
C VAL A 70 4.54 14.54 -12.00
N MET A 71 5.35 14.36 -10.94
CA MET A 71 6.02 15.48 -10.27
C MET A 71 7.13 16.11 -11.13
N GLU A 72 7.77 15.35 -12.02
CA GLU A 72 8.82 15.85 -12.92
C GLU A 72 8.26 16.90 -13.89
N HIS A 73 7.04 16.70 -14.41
CA HIS A 73 6.37 17.68 -15.27
C HIS A 73 6.11 19.03 -14.59
N GLU A 74 6.18 19.10 -13.26
CA GLU A 74 6.04 20.33 -12.47
C GLU A 74 7.36 20.77 -11.81
N GLY A 75 8.50 20.14 -12.14
CA GLY A 75 9.79 20.43 -11.53
C GLY A 75 9.90 20.07 -10.04
N ARG A 76 9.04 19.17 -9.55
CA ARG A 76 8.91 18.77 -8.13
C ARG A 76 9.42 17.36 -7.84
N ALA A 77 9.91 16.63 -8.84
CA ALA A 77 10.41 15.27 -8.67
C ALA A 77 11.65 15.24 -7.76
N CYS A 78 11.72 14.22 -6.88
CA CYS A 78 12.95 13.95 -6.13
C CYS A 78 13.98 13.19 -7.00
N ALA A 79 15.21 13.12 -6.51
CA ALA A 79 16.33 12.47 -7.21
C ALA A 79 16.36 10.92 -7.12
N GLN A 80 15.28 10.29 -6.63
CA GLN A 80 15.21 8.83 -6.52
C GLN A 80 15.10 8.18 -7.92
N PRO A 81 15.49 6.90 -8.12
CA PRO A 81 15.58 6.27 -9.45
C PRO A 81 14.24 6.14 -10.18
N MET A 82 14.08 6.73 -11.37
CA MET A 82 12.78 6.85 -12.05
C MET A 82 12.20 5.52 -12.55
N GLU A 83 13.00 4.65 -13.17
CA GLU A 83 12.54 3.37 -13.75
C GLU A 83 12.48 2.28 -12.66
N VAL A 84 11.47 2.37 -11.78
CA VAL A 84 11.28 1.43 -10.66
C VAL A 84 9.84 0.97 -10.50
N CYS A 85 8.90 1.35 -11.37
CA CYS A 85 7.51 0.93 -11.23
C CYS A 85 7.35 -0.53 -11.67
N THR A 86 7.50 -1.45 -10.71
CA THR A 86 7.46 -2.90 -10.96
C THR A 86 6.03 -3.39 -11.06
N THR A 87 5.73 -4.03 -12.19
CA THR A 87 4.44 -4.66 -12.46
C THR A 87 4.64 -6.14 -12.69
N LEU A 88 3.66 -6.93 -12.27
CA LEU A 88 3.75 -8.38 -12.16
C LEU A 88 2.55 -9.05 -12.85
N ASN A 89 2.70 -10.33 -13.18
CA ASN A 89 1.61 -11.19 -13.65
C ASN A 89 0.90 -10.60 -14.89
N ALA A 90 -0.44 -10.71 -14.95
CA ALA A 90 -1.22 -10.24 -16.09
C ALA A 90 -1.06 -8.73 -16.36
N ALA A 91 -0.79 -7.91 -15.33
CA ALA A 91 -0.56 -6.48 -15.49
C ALA A 91 0.76 -6.20 -16.23
N ALA A 92 1.81 -6.95 -15.91
CA ALA A 92 3.10 -6.86 -16.61
C ALA A 92 2.93 -7.16 -18.10
N ASP A 93 2.32 -8.30 -18.44
CA ASP A 93 2.08 -8.70 -19.83
C ASP A 93 1.24 -7.66 -20.59
N PHE A 94 0.20 -7.12 -19.94
CA PHE A 94 -0.66 -6.11 -20.53
C PHE A 94 0.11 -4.82 -20.86
N LEU A 95 0.90 -4.30 -19.92
CA LEU A 95 1.64 -3.04 -20.12
C LEU A 95 2.76 -3.19 -21.15
N VAL A 96 3.47 -4.33 -21.16
CA VAL A 96 4.50 -4.63 -22.17
C VAL A 96 3.89 -4.67 -23.57
N ARG A 97 2.76 -5.37 -23.76
CA ARG A 97 2.06 -5.45 -25.06
C ARG A 97 1.57 -4.09 -25.57
N ARG A 98 1.37 -3.13 -24.68
CA ARG A 98 0.94 -1.76 -25.01
C ARG A 98 2.12 -0.78 -25.15
N GLY A 99 3.36 -1.24 -24.99
CA GLY A 99 4.54 -0.38 -25.04
C GLY A 99 4.65 0.59 -23.87
N LEU A 100 3.96 0.31 -22.75
CA LEU A 100 3.95 1.15 -21.54
C LEU A 100 4.96 0.72 -20.49
N ALA A 101 5.54 -0.47 -20.64
CA ALA A 101 6.56 -1.02 -19.75
C ALA A 101 7.55 -1.89 -20.53
N ARG A 102 8.77 -2.01 -20.02
CA ARG A 102 9.79 -2.94 -20.51
C ARG A 102 9.70 -4.26 -19.75
N LYS A 103 9.75 -5.38 -20.46
CA LYS A 103 9.87 -6.70 -19.84
C LYS A 103 11.25 -6.86 -19.19
N ILE A 104 11.29 -7.41 -17.98
CA ILE A 104 12.52 -7.66 -17.22
C ILE A 104 12.60 -9.12 -16.79
N SER A 105 13.79 -9.57 -16.39
CA SER A 105 13.94 -10.87 -15.72
C SER A 105 13.50 -10.80 -14.26
N ARG A 106 13.30 -11.96 -13.64
CA ARG A 106 13.06 -12.06 -12.19
C ARG A 106 14.25 -11.51 -11.40
N GLU A 107 15.47 -11.82 -11.85
CA GLU A 107 16.71 -11.40 -11.22
C GLU A 107 16.84 -9.86 -11.26
N GLU A 108 16.57 -9.25 -12.41
CA GLU A 108 16.56 -7.79 -12.54
C GLU A 108 15.48 -7.14 -11.65
N ALA A 109 14.31 -7.77 -11.50
CA ALA A 109 13.30 -7.30 -10.55
C ALA A 109 13.82 -7.35 -9.10
N LEU A 110 14.50 -8.42 -8.70
CA LEU A 110 15.10 -8.54 -7.37
C LEU A 110 16.18 -7.49 -7.14
N ASP A 111 16.98 -7.18 -8.15
CA ASP A 111 18.01 -6.12 -8.08
C ASP A 111 17.37 -4.74 -7.86
N ILE A 112 16.27 -4.42 -8.55
CA ILE A 112 15.49 -3.20 -8.32
C ILE A 112 15.00 -3.14 -6.87
N PHE A 113 14.50 -4.25 -6.33
CA PHE A 113 14.00 -4.31 -4.95
C PHE A 113 15.12 -4.08 -3.94
N ALA A 114 16.31 -4.64 -4.17
CA ALA A 114 17.48 -4.42 -3.33
C ALA A 114 17.95 -2.95 -3.38
N ALA A 115 18.17 -2.41 -4.58
CA ALA A 115 18.65 -1.04 -4.76
C ALA A 115 17.69 0.01 -4.16
N THR A 116 16.39 -0.18 -4.34
CA THR A 116 15.36 0.74 -3.80
C THR A 116 15.24 0.63 -2.28
N ARG A 117 15.50 -0.54 -1.70
CA ARG A 117 15.56 -0.74 -0.25
C ARG A 117 16.74 0.02 0.35
N GLU A 118 17.92 -0.09 -0.24
CA GLU A 118 19.12 0.65 0.14
C GLU A 118 18.92 2.16 0.02
N ALA A 119 18.20 2.60 -1.02
CA ALA A 119 17.82 4.00 -1.22
C ALA A 119 16.77 4.52 -0.20
N GLY A 120 16.24 3.65 0.67
CA GLY A 120 15.26 3.99 1.69
C GLY A 120 13.84 4.23 1.15
N LEU A 121 13.48 3.60 0.03
CA LEU A 121 12.12 3.63 -0.51
C LEU A 121 11.25 2.56 0.16
N VAL A 122 9.97 2.84 0.32
CA VAL A 122 8.99 1.88 0.85
C VAL A 122 8.53 0.96 -0.28
N HIS A 123 8.49 -0.36 -0.03
CA HIS A 123 7.80 -1.29 -0.92
C HIS A 123 6.30 -1.30 -0.63
N ILE A 124 5.50 -0.86 -1.60
CA ILE A 124 4.03 -0.87 -1.52
C ILE A 124 3.49 -1.83 -2.58
N GLY A 125 2.99 -2.99 -2.15
CA GLY A 125 2.41 -4.01 -3.03
C GLY A 125 0.90 -3.83 -3.24
N ASP A 126 0.37 -4.43 -4.32
CA ASP A 126 -1.07 -4.64 -4.48
C ASP A 126 -1.63 -5.39 -3.27
N ASN A 127 -2.72 -4.88 -2.69
CA ASN A 127 -3.29 -5.42 -1.46
C ASN A 127 -4.11 -6.70 -1.70
N VAL A 128 -3.46 -7.73 -2.23
CA VAL A 128 -4.02 -9.07 -2.50
C VAL A 128 -3.03 -10.17 -2.17
N LYS A 129 -3.48 -11.34 -1.72
CA LYS A 129 -2.59 -12.47 -1.41
C LYS A 129 -2.05 -13.14 -2.67
N ARG A 130 -2.91 -13.35 -3.67
CA ARG A 130 -2.57 -14.08 -4.89
C ARG A 130 -2.48 -13.17 -6.09
N ARG A 131 -1.44 -13.40 -6.90
CA ARG A 131 -1.17 -12.73 -8.17
C ARG A 131 -1.28 -11.19 -8.06
N PRO A 132 -0.51 -10.56 -7.15
CA PRO A 132 -0.47 -9.11 -7.05
C PRO A 132 -0.07 -8.50 -8.40
N ALA A 133 -0.68 -7.37 -8.76
CA ALA A 133 -0.43 -6.71 -10.04
C ALA A 133 0.84 -5.86 -10.05
N TYR A 134 1.28 -5.37 -8.89
CA TYR A 134 2.40 -4.44 -8.79
C TYR A 134 3.07 -4.50 -7.42
N VAL A 135 4.32 -4.03 -7.41
CA VAL A 135 5.00 -3.53 -6.21
C VAL A 135 5.68 -2.22 -6.58
N CYS A 136 5.30 -1.16 -5.87
CA CYS A 136 5.82 0.19 -6.05
C CYS A 136 6.97 0.45 -5.07
N HIS A 137 7.89 1.33 -5.47
CA HIS A 137 9.07 1.71 -4.70
C HIS A 137 8.96 3.19 -4.34
N CYS A 138 8.28 3.46 -3.23
CA CYS A 138 7.65 4.74 -2.94
C CYS A 138 8.52 5.63 -2.04
N CYS A 139 8.66 6.89 -2.44
CA CYS A 139 9.20 7.97 -1.62
C CYS A 139 8.06 8.80 -1.02
N GLY A 140 8.25 9.29 0.22
CA GLY A 140 7.25 10.10 0.93
C GLY A 140 6.89 11.43 0.27
N CYS A 141 7.77 11.96 -0.59
CA CYS A 141 7.62 13.26 -1.23
C CYS A 141 6.88 13.25 -2.58
N CYS A 142 6.83 12.12 -3.30
CA CYS A 142 6.17 12.05 -4.61
C CYS A 142 5.01 11.07 -4.64
N CYS A 143 5.04 9.96 -3.89
CA CYS A 143 4.01 8.93 -3.97
C CYS A 143 2.66 9.49 -3.53
N ALA A 144 1.63 9.39 -4.40
CA ALA A 144 0.30 9.90 -4.11
C ALA A 144 -0.31 9.31 -2.81
N MET A 145 -0.12 8.02 -2.56
CA MET A 145 -0.61 7.37 -1.33
C MET A 145 0.12 7.89 -0.07
N LEU A 146 1.44 8.03 -0.12
CA LEU A 146 2.20 8.55 1.01
C LEU A 146 2.00 10.05 1.22
N MET A 147 1.75 10.81 0.16
CA MET A 147 1.37 12.21 0.28
C MET A 147 0.00 12.39 0.93
N ALA A 148 -0.95 11.47 0.71
CA ALA A 148 -2.21 11.49 1.43
C ALA A 148 -2.01 11.38 2.96
N ILE A 149 -1.04 10.55 3.39
CA ILE A 149 -0.62 10.45 4.79
C ILE A 149 0.02 11.78 5.24
N ASN A 150 1.07 12.21 4.54
CA ASN A 150 1.91 13.33 4.97
C ASN A 150 1.18 14.68 4.99
N ARG A 151 0.37 14.95 3.95
CA ARG A 151 -0.30 16.25 3.74
C ARG A 151 -1.70 16.31 4.33
N PHE A 152 -2.46 15.21 4.21
CA PHE A 152 -3.89 15.19 4.58
C PHE A 152 -4.17 14.38 5.84
N LYS A 153 -3.13 13.83 6.49
CA LYS A 153 -3.23 13.02 7.72
C LYS A 153 -4.17 11.83 7.56
N MET A 154 -4.24 11.29 6.35
CA MET A 154 -4.99 10.07 6.05
C MET A 154 -4.11 8.85 6.40
N PHE A 155 -3.92 8.59 7.70
CA PHE A 155 -2.99 7.57 8.18
C PHE A 155 -3.31 6.15 7.68
N ASP A 156 -4.57 5.88 7.32
CA ASP A 156 -5.02 4.60 6.74
C ASP A 156 -4.97 4.55 5.20
N ALA A 157 -4.33 5.52 4.53
CA ALA A 157 -4.29 5.58 3.06
C ALA A 157 -3.51 4.40 2.42
N VAL A 158 -2.67 3.72 3.18
CA VAL A 158 -1.98 2.48 2.80
C VAL A 158 -2.14 1.47 3.93
N ILE A 159 -2.41 0.21 3.59
CA ILE A 159 -2.44 -0.84 4.61
C ILE A 159 -1.06 -1.01 5.24
N THR A 160 -1.00 -1.00 6.57
CA THR A 160 0.24 -1.24 7.32
C THR A 160 0.72 -2.69 7.18
N SER A 161 2.02 -2.89 7.35
CA SER A 161 2.60 -4.23 7.46
C SER A 161 2.16 -4.92 8.77
N PRO A 162 2.43 -6.21 8.99
CA PRO A 162 2.18 -6.87 10.28
C PRO A 162 3.17 -6.47 11.38
N PHE A 163 4.06 -5.49 11.14
CA PHE A 163 5.03 -4.97 12.10
C PHE A 163 4.86 -3.47 12.34
N LEU A 164 5.41 -2.98 13.45
CA LEU A 164 5.62 -1.57 13.75
C LEU A 164 7.06 -1.35 14.18
N ALA A 165 7.58 -0.14 13.99
CA ALA A 165 8.88 0.22 14.56
C ALA A 165 8.73 0.43 16.09
N GLY A 166 9.59 -0.20 16.87
CA GLY A 166 9.74 0.01 18.31
C GLY A 166 11.08 0.67 18.63
N MET A 167 11.08 1.59 19.61
CA MET A 167 12.28 2.31 20.05
C MET A 167 12.70 1.86 21.45
N ASN A 168 13.98 1.58 21.63
CA ASN A 168 14.63 1.48 22.92
C ASN A 168 15.24 2.85 23.28
N ALA A 169 14.65 3.55 24.25
CA ALA A 169 15.09 4.89 24.67
C ALA A 169 16.51 4.89 25.28
N ASP A 170 16.88 3.84 26.01
CA ASP A 170 18.18 3.71 26.67
C ASP A 170 19.34 3.66 25.66
N LYS A 171 19.12 3.02 24.52
CA LYS A 171 20.10 2.96 23.41
C LYS A 171 20.06 4.19 22.51
N CYS A 172 19.00 4.99 22.57
CA CYS A 172 18.79 6.07 21.63
C CYS A 172 19.72 7.25 21.94
N THR A 173 20.52 7.66 20.95
CA THR A 173 21.46 8.78 21.08
C THR A 173 20.86 10.14 20.68
N GLY A 174 19.60 10.17 20.23
CA GLY A 174 18.96 11.43 19.82
C GLY A 174 19.38 11.99 18.46
N CYS A 175 20.15 11.26 17.64
CA CYS A 175 20.73 11.81 16.41
C CYS A 175 19.72 12.19 15.29
N GLY A 176 18.47 11.71 15.37
CA GLY A 176 17.38 12.09 14.46
C GLY A 176 17.45 11.53 13.03
N LEU A 177 18.43 10.69 12.69
CA LEU A 177 18.55 10.11 11.34
C LEU A 177 17.34 9.25 10.95
N CYS A 178 16.80 8.47 11.90
CA CYS A 178 15.60 7.67 11.68
C CYS A 178 14.37 8.53 11.39
N ALA A 179 14.20 9.66 12.10
CA ALA A 179 13.13 10.62 11.86
C ALA A 179 13.22 11.23 10.45
N LYS A 180 14.43 11.65 10.04
CA LYS A 180 14.68 12.18 8.70
C LYS A 180 14.40 11.17 7.58
N LYS A 181 14.67 9.88 7.83
CA LYS A 181 14.44 8.79 6.86
C LYS A 181 13.00 8.29 6.84
N CYS A 182 12.17 8.64 7.84
CA CYS A 182 10.81 8.14 7.91
C CYS A 182 9.96 8.71 6.76
N PRO A 183 9.41 7.88 5.86
CA PRO A 183 8.71 8.34 4.66
C PRO A 183 7.33 8.96 4.97
N VAL A 184 6.81 8.70 6.17
CA VAL A 184 5.48 9.15 6.63
C VAL A 184 5.54 10.04 7.88
N GLY A 185 6.74 10.41 8.32
CA GLY A 185 6.92 11.24 9.53
C GLY A 185 6.41 10.60 10.82
N ALA A 186 6.43 9.27 10.94
CA ALA A 186 5.98 8.53 12.11
C ALA A 186 6.99 8.49 13.28
N ILE A 187 8.08 9.28 13.22
CA ILE A 187 9.10 9.33 14.27
C ILE A 187 9.34 10.79 14.62
N GLU A 188 9.11 11.13 15.88
CA GLU A 188 9.33 12.46 16.43
C GLU A 188 10.58 12.50 17.30
N MET A 189 11.20 13.66 17.43
CA MET A 189 12.27 13.90 18.39
C MET A 189 11.66 14.65 19.58
N ARG A 190 11.76 14.08 20.78
CA ARG A 190 11.19 14.61 22.02
C ARG A 190 12.28 14.82 23.06
N GLU A 191 12.11 15.81 23.91
CA GLU A 191 12.97 15.98 25.08
C GLU A 191 12.45 15.10 26.23
N GLU A 192 13.29 14.21 26.73
CA GLU A 192 13.01 13.31 27.85
C GLU A 192 14.21 13.37 28.81
N GLU A 193 13.95 13.74 30.08
CA GLU A 193 14.99 13.82 31.13
C GLU A 193 16.21 14.69 30.79
N GLY A 194 16.01 15.72 29.96
CA GLY A 194 17.09 16.63 29.51
C GLY A 194 17.88 16.13 28.31
N GLU A 195 17.51 14.98 27.74
CA GLU A 195 18.08 14.44 26.50
C GLU A 195 17.04 14.42 25.39
N THR A 196 17.46 14.67 24.14
CA THR A 196 16.57 14.47 23.00
C THR A 196 16.54 13.00 22.61
N LYS A 197 15.37 12.37 22.63
CA LYS A 197 15.14 10.97 22.22
C LYS A 197 14.17 10.89 21.05
N ALA A 198 14.26 9.83 20.27
CA ALA A 198 13.31 9.57 19.19
C ALA A 198 12.13 8.75 19.73
N ALA A 199 10.90 9.08 19.33
CA ALA A 199 9.68 8.38 19.70
C ALA A 199 8.89 7.98 18.46
N VAL A 200 8.40 6.73 18.39
CA VAL A 200 7.60 6.24 17.26
C VAL A 200 6.12 6.48 17.52
N LEU A 201 5.44 7.12 16.58
CA LEU A 201 3.98 7.25 16.52
C LEU A 201 3.38 6.01 15.85
N GLY A 202 2.91 5.07 16.66
CA GLY A 202 2.39 3.78 16.19
C GLY A 202 1.20 3.89 15.24
N GLU A 203 0.39 4.92 15.40
CA GLU A 203 -0.79 5.24 14.58
C GLU A 203 -0.45 5.77 13.18
N VAL A 204 0.77 6.29 12.98
CA VAL A 204 1.25 6.79 11.68
C VAL A 204 2.18 5.77 11.01
N CYS A 205 2.82 4.91 11.81
CA CYS A 205 3.85 4.00 11.33
C CYS A 205 3.31 2.93 10.39
N LEU A 206 3.86 2.88 9.17
CA LEU A 206 3.51 1.86 8.17
C LEU A 206 4.08 0.46 8.48
N GLY A 207 5.10 0.40 9.35
CA GLY A 207 5.86 -0.83 9.57
C GLY A 207 6.84 -1.19 8.44
N CYS A 208 7.23 -0.23 7.61
CA CYS A 208 8.06 -0.49 6.42
C CYS A 208 9.51 -0.92 6.72
N GLY A 209 10.05 -0.63 7.90
CA GLY A 209 11.44 -0.99 8.27
C GLY A 209 12.53 -0.06 7.73
N VAL A 210 12.21 0.97 6.93
CA VAL A 210 13.18 1.94 6.35
C VAL A 210 14.07 2.61 7.42
N CYS A 211 13.52 2.86 8.61
CA CYS A 211 14.22 3.56 9.68
C CYS A 211 15.29 2.72 10.40
N LYS A 212 15.17 1.38 10.42
CA LYS A 212 16.06 0.51 11.22
C LYS A 212 17.52 0.60 10.75
N PRO A 213 17.86 0.44 9.45
CA PRO A 213 19.24 0.56 8.99
C PRO A 213 19.86 1.95 9.21
N ALA A 214 19.04 3.00 9.42
CA ALA A 214 19.53 4.34 9.69
C ALA A 214 19.97 4.55 11.15
N CYS A 215 19.65 3.62 12.06
CA CYS A 215 19.98 3.72 13.47
C CYS A 215 21.28 2.97 13.78
N ALA A 216 22.41 3.68 13.73
CA ALA A 216 23.72 3.11 14.06
C ALA A 216 23.83 2.64 15.53
N ALA A 217 23.01 3.18 16.43
CA ALA A 217 22.96 2.79 17.83
C ALA A 217 22.08 1.55 18.10
N GLU A 218 21.46 0.97 17.06
CA GLU A 218 20.60 -0.20 17.16
C GLU A 218 19.46 -0.05 18.19
N ALA A 219 18.94 1.18 18.32
CA ALA A 219 17.82 1.51 19.19
C ALA A 219 16.45 1.18 18.58
N LEU A 220 16.39 0.92 17.27
CA LEU A 220 15.16 0.59 16.55
C LEU A 220 15.05 -0.91 16.28
N ARG A 221 13.86 -1.47 16.53
CA ARG A 221 13.49 -2.84 16.17
C ARG A 221 12.13 -2.88 15.48
N MET A 222 11.83 -3.98 14.80
CA MET A 222 10.53 -4.18 14.17
C MET A 222 9.71 -5.16 15.02
N GLU A 223 8.66 -4.66 15.67
CA GLU A 223 7.82 -5.43 16.59
C GLU A 223 6.56 -5.93 15.88
N PRO A 224 6.16 -7.20 16.05
CA PRO A 224 4.94 -7.72 15.45
C PRO A 224 3.69 -7.11 16.08
N LYS A 225 2.70 -6.81 15.23
CA LYS A 225 1.38 -6.34 15.66
C LYS A 225 0.57 -7.49 16.23
N ARG A 226 -0.17 -7.22 17.31
CA ARG A 226 -1.13 -8.18 17.88
C ARG A 226 -2.28 -8.48 16.92
N GLU A 227 -2.77 -7.46 16.22
CA GLU A 227 -3.86 -7.56 15.26
C GLU A 227 -3.30 -7.53 13.82
N ARG A 228 -3.58 -8.57 13.05
CA ARG A 228 -3.23 -8.63 11.63
C ARG A 228 -4.27 -7.92 10.79
N VAL A 229 -3.81 -7.23 9.75
CA VAL A 229 -4.72 -6.60 8.78
C VAL A 229 -5.27 -7.66 7.83
N LEU A 230 -6.56 -7.53 7.48
CA LEU A 230 -7.19 -8.37 6.48
C LEU A 230 -6.63 -8.04 5.10
N VAL A 231 -5.92 -9.00 4.50
CA VAL A 231 -5.51 -8.95 3.10
C VAL A 231 -6.48 -9.78 2.25
N PRO A 232 -7.18 -9.20 1.26
CA PRO A 232 -8.02 -9.91 0.31
C PRO A 232 -7.26 -11.02 -0.45
N GLU A 233 -7.94 -12.10 -0.85
CA GLU A 233 -7.32 -13.22 -1.57
C GLU A 233 -6.82 -12.80 -2.95
N ASN A 234 -7.58 -11.96 -3.67
CA ASN A 234 -7.28 -11.52 -5.03
C ASN A 234 -7.93 -10.15 -5.35
N ALA A 235 -7.63 -9.60 -6.53
CA ALA A 235 -8.08 -8.26 -6.93
C ALA A 235 -9.62 -8.12 -6.99
N TRP A 236 -10.33 -9.19 -7.34
CA TRP A 236 -11.80 -9.21 -7.35
C TRP A 236 -12.36 -9.12 -5.94
N GLU A 237 -11.85 -9.91 -5.00
CA GLU A 237 -12.27 -9.83 -3.61
C GLU A 237 -11.96 -8.45 -3.02
N ARG A 238 -10.78 -7.88 -3.32
CA ARG A 238 -10.45 -6.51 -2.91
C ARG A 238 -11.48 -5.51 -3.46
N ALA A 239 -11.80 -5.56 -4.75
CA ALA A 239 -12.75 -4.66 -5.39
C ALA A 239 -14.16 -4.76 -4.76
N VAL A 240 -14.65 -5.99 -4.55
CA VAL A 240 -15.95 -6.24 -3.89
C VAL A 240 -15.95 -5.67 -2.48
N LEU A 241 -14.93 -5.98 -1.67
CA LEU A 241 -14.88 -5.52 -0.28
C LEU A 241 -14.76 -3.99 -0.18
N MET A 242 -13.99 -3.35 -1.06
CA MET A 242 -13.92 -1.89 -1.17
C MET A 242 -15.27 -1.29 -1.57
N ALA A 243 -15.98 -1.89 -2.52
CA ALA A 243 -17.28 -1.42 -2.96
C ALA A 243 -18.32 -1.49 -1.82
N ILE A 244 -18.36 -2.59 -1.08
CA ILE A 244 -19.25 -2.78 0.08
C ILE A 244 -18.94 -1.76 1.17
N GLU A 245 -17.66 -1.61 1.53
CA GLU A 245 -17.24 -0.68 2.57
C GLU A 245 -17.62 0.77 2.25
N ARG A 246 -17.55 1.14 0.97
CA ARG A 246 -17.72 2.52 0.50
C ARG A 246 -19.14 2.85 0.04
N GLY A 247 -20.11 1.95 0.23
CA GLY A 247 -21.48 2.20 -0.20
C GLY A 247 -21.68 2.17 -1.72
N LYS A 248 -20.80 1.49 -2.45
CA LYS A 248 -20.74 1.44 -3.92
C LYS A 248 -20.95 0.03 -4.46
N PHE A 249 -21.45 -0.91 -3.65
CA PHE A 249 -21.64 -2.28 -4.09
C PHE A 249 -22.69 -2.41 -5.21
N GLN A 250 -23.75 -1.61 -5.16
CA GLN A 250 -24.77 -1.56 -6.22
C GLN A 250 -24.18 -1.15 -7.58
N ASN A 251 -23.22 -0.22 -7.61
CA ASN A 251 -22.52 0.18 -8.83
C ASN A 251 -21.75 -1.01 -9.42
N LEU A 252 -21.07 -1.78 -8.57
CA LEU A 252 -20.38 -3.00 -9.01
C LEU A 252 -21.35 -4.05 -9.59
N LEU A 253 -22.59 -4.10 -9.10
CA LEU A 253 -23.62 -5.02 -9.57
C LEU A 253 -24.38 -4.55 -10.82
N PHE A 254 -24.46 -3.24 -11.08
CA PHE A 254 -25.43 -2.70 -12.03
C PHE A 254 -24.83 -1.73 -13.07
N ASP A 255 -23.61 -1.23 -12.89
CA ASP A 255 -23.03 -0.27 -13.85
C ASP A 255 -22.50 -0.94 -15.13
N ASP A 256 -22.28 -2.27 -15.13
CA ASP A 256 -21.72 -3.01 -16.27
C ASP A 256 -22.39 -4.40 -16.40
N PHE A 257 -23.72 -4.42 -16.53
CA PHE A 257 -24.55 -5.66 -16.60
C PHE A 257 -24.02 -6.69 -17.62
N ASP A 258 -23.46 -6.23 -18.74
CA ASP A 258 -22.94 -7.09 -19.81
C ASP A 258 -21.69 -7.88 -19.40
N ARG A 259 -21.00 -7.48 -18.32
CA ARG A 259 -19.81 -8.16 -17.78
C ARG A 259 -20.09 -9.05 -16.58
N LEU A 260 -21.29 -9.00 -16.01
CA LEU A 260 -21.69 -9.81 -14.86
C LEU A 260 -22.17 -11.19 -15.30
N ASP A 261 -21.21 -12.04 -15.66
CA ASP A 261 -21.47 -13.43 -15.95
C ASP A 261 -21.69 -14.28 -14.67
N HIS A 262 -22.05 -15.55 -14.87
CA HIS A 262 -22.26 -16.49 -13.77
C HIS A 262 -20.99 -16.75 -12.93
N ALA A 263 -19.79 -16.54 -13.49
CA ALA A 263 -18.54 -16.69 -12.76
C ALA A 263 -18.35 -15.53 -11.78
N ALA A 264 -18.58 -14.30 -12.22
CA ALA A 264 -18.56 -13.10 -11.39
C ALA A 264 -19.61 -13.18 -10.27
N LEU A 265 -20.85 -13.56 -10.59
CA LEU A 265 -21.92 -13.73 -9.60
C LEU A 265 -21.60 -14.80 -8.56
N ARG A 266 -20.95 -15.90 -8.94
CA ARG A 266 -20.52 -16.95 -8.00
C ARG A 266 -19.47 -16.45 -7.02
N VAL A 267 -18.48 -15.68 -7.51
CA VAL A 267 -17.44 -15.07 -6.67
C VAL A 267 -18.07 -14.07 -5.70
N ILE A 268 -18.94 -13.18 -6.19
CA ILE A 268 -19.65 -12.20 -5.37
C ILE A 268 -20.46 -12.90 -4.27
N THR A 269 -21.27 -13.89 -4.65
CA THR A 269 -22.09 -14.65 -3.69
C THR A 269 -21.23 -15.29 -2.61
N ARG A 270 -20.11 -15.93 -2.98
CA ARG A 270 -19.18 -16.54 -2.01
C ARG A 270 -18.61 -15.51 -1.04
N ILE A 271 -18.16 -14.36 -1.54
CA ILE A 271 -17.61 -13.28 -0.71
C ILE A 271 -18.69 -12.78 0.25
N VAL A 272 -19.88 -12.47 -0.26
CA VAL A 272 -21.02 -11.95 0.52
C VAL A 272 -21.43 -12.91 1.63
N VAL A 273 -21.52 -14.22 1.34
CA VAL A 273 -21.85 -15.25 2.33
C VAL A 273 -20.80 -15.33 3.44
N ALA A 274 -19.53 -15.14 3.11
CA ALA A 274 -18.42 -15.18 4.06
C ALA A 274 -18.27 -13.88 4.91
N LEU A 275 -19.03 -12.83 4.62
CA LEU A 275 -18.91 -11.56 5.35
C LEU A 275 -19.30 -11.68 6.85
N PRO A 276 -18.62 -10.94 7.74
CA PRO A 276 -19.08 -10.75 9.12
C PRO A 276 -20.49 -10.13 9.18
N PRO A 277 -21.27 -10.38 10.26
CA PRO A 277 -22.64 -9.90 10.40
C PRO A 277 -22.80 -8.39 10.19
N VAL A 278 -21.88 -7.59 10.71
CA VAL A 278 -21.88 -6.12 10.55
C VAL A 278 -21.77 -5.70 9.08
N LYS A 279 -20.92 -6.37 8.28
CA LYS A 279 -20.78 -6.07 6.84
C LYS A 279 -22.00 -6.55 6.04
N LYS A 280 -22.64 -7.65 6.45
CA LYS A 280 -23.89 -8.13 5.84
C LYS A 280 -25.04 -7.13 6.04
N ALA A 281 -25.13 -6.50 7.22
CA ALA A 281 -26.14 -5.47 7.49
C ALA A 281 -25.95 -4.23 6.60
N LEU A 282 -24.71 -3.77 6.42
CA LEU A 282 -24.39 -2.67 5.49
C LEU A 282 -24.76 -3.02 4.04
N LEU A 283 -24.50 -4.25 3.63
CA LEU A 283 -24.84 -4.74 2.30
C LEU A 283 -26.35 -4.74 2.06
N ALA A 284 -27.14 -5.21 3.03
CA ALA A 284 -28.60 -5.23 2.94
C ALA A 284 -29.16 -3.81 2.70
N GLY A 285 -28.62 -2.79 3.37
CA GLY A 285 -29.02 -1.40 3.14
C GLY A 285 -28.67 -0.88 1.74
N GLN A 286 -27.56 -1.32 1.13
CA GLN A 286 -27.14 -0.91 -0.22
C GLN A 286 -27.94 -1.58 -1.33
N VAL A 287 -28.29 -2.87 -1.15
CA VAL A 287 -29.04 -3.66 -2.14
C VAL A 287 -30.56 -3.42 -2.02
N GLN A 288 -31.05 -2.89 -0.90
CA GLN A 288 -32.44 -2.42 -0.75
C GLN A 288 -32.70 -1.05 -1.40
N SER A 289 -32.32 -0.93 -2.67
CA SER A 289 -32.58 0.27 -3.45
C SER A 289 -34.09 0.46 -3.68
N ARG A 290 -34.51 1.71 -3.98
CA ARG A 290 -35.90 2.02 -4.35
C ARG A 290 -36.40 1.16 -5.53
N PHE A 291 -35.51 0.68 -6.39
CA PHE A 291 -35.80 -0.22 -7.50
C PHE A 291 -36.30 -1.59 -7.03
N PHE A 292 -35.64 -2.23 -6.05
CA PHE A 292 -36.09 -3.52 -5.51
C PHE A 292 -37.36 -3.40 -4.67
N ARG A 293 -37.57 -2.25 -4.01
CA ARG A 293 -38.85 -1.94 -3.34
C ARG A 293 -40.00 -1.70 -4.32
N ALA A 294 -39.71 -1.16 -5.50
CA ALA A 294 -40.70 -0.96 -6.56
C ALA A 294 -41.02 -2.26 -7.34
N LEU A 295 -40.07 -3.20 -7.44
CA LEU A 295 -40.28 -4.52 -8.04
C LEU A 295 -40.95 -5.54 -7.10
N ALA A 296 -40.89 -5.31 -5.79
CA ALA A 296 -41.55 -6.14 -4.77
C ALA A 296 -42.97 -5.67 -4.42
N GLY A 297 -43.53 -4.74 -5.20
CA GLY A 297 -44.92 -4.26 -5.12
C GLY A 297 -45.80 -4.93 -6.14
#